data_AF-A0A532TRV8-F1
#
_entry.id   AF-A0A532TRV8-F1
#
_cell.length_a   1.000
_cell.length_b   1.000
_cell.length_c   1.000
_cell.angle_alpha   90.00
_cell.angle_beta   90.00
_cell.angle_gamma   90.00
#
_symmetry.space_group_name_H-M   'P 1'
#
loop_
_entity.id
_entity.type
_entity.pdbx_description
1 polymer ?
#
loop_
_entity_poly.entity_id
_entity_poly.type
_entity_poly.pdbx_seq_one_letter_code
_entity_poly.pdbx_strand_id
1 'polypeptide(L)'
;MPGQPKFTRTVAVTVEIEEAEVGPVNVARYQVTPGDLTDGDRAPLLADIKGRAIVKIIQDVASELQGELRPRPKGGILEKGAETTTDTYATIASVTVTADKDFQLSKVVVSAEYAAWIKYRWAGADISCERLMDDKTILLEHFPWDYEDMEGDGAKVFDVQAKYYEEEGTVSVEIVGEEV
;
A
#
# COMPACT_ATOMS: atom_id res chain seq x y z
N MET A 1 -33.21 -28.67 -22.75
CA MET A 1 -33.47 -27.95 -21.49
C MET A 1 -33.66 -26.48 -21.83
N PRO A 2 -34.81 -25.85 -21.51
CA PRO A 2 -34.98 -24.41 -21.71
C PRO A 2 -34.25 -23.67 -20.58
N GLY A 3 -33.43 -22.69 -20.93
CA GLY A 3 -32.60 -21.92 -20.00
C GLY A 3 -33.44 -21.06 -19.04
N GLN A 4 -32.99 -20.94 -17.79
CA GLN A 4 -33.63 -20.08 -16.80
C GLN A 4 -33.57 -18.60 -17.23
N PRO A 5 -34.62 -17.80 -16.95
CA PRO A 5 -34.63 -16.38 -17.27
C PRO A 5 -33.72 -15.60 -16.32
N LYS A 6 -32.78 -14.83 -16.87
CA LYS A 6 -31.99 -13.84 -16.12
C LYS A 6 -32.85 -12.60 -15.88
N PHE A 7 -33.35 -12.40 -14.67
CA PHE A 7 -33.95 -11.12 -14.28
C PHE A 7 -32.89 -10.26 -13.57
N THR A 8 -32.28 -9.32 -14.31
CA THR A 8 -31.62 -8.16 -13.69
C THR A 8 -32.70 -7.09 -13.54
N ARG A 9 -33.12 -6.79 -12.30
CA ARG A 9 -34.02 -5.66 -12.05
C ARG A 9 -33.16 -4.41 -11.88
N THR A 10 -33.14 -3.56 -12.89
CA THR A 10 -32.58 -2.20 -12.79
C THR A 10 -33.67 -1.27 -12.28
N VAL A 11 -33.46 -0.63 -11.14
CA VAL A 11 -34.34 0.42 -10.62
C VAL A 11 -33.72 1.76 -11.02
N ALA A 12 -34.46 2.57 -11.79
CA ALA A 12 -34.08 3.95 -12.06
C ALA A 12 -34.44 4.80 -10.85
N VAL A 13 -33.44 5.45 -10.24
CA VAL A 13 -33.63 6.44 -9.17
C VAL A 13 -33.36 7.81 -9.77
N THR A 14 -34.36 8.68 -9.74
CA THR A 14 -34.20 10.10 -10.05
C THR A 14 -33.79 10.82 -8.77
N VAL A 15 -32.61 11.43 -8.74
CA VAL A 15 -32.19 12.32 -7.65
C VAL A 15 -32.16 13.73 -8.23
N GLU A 16 -33.02 14.62 -7.73
CA GLU A 16 -32.92 16.04 -8.01
C GLU A 16 -31.78 16.60 -7.14
N ILE A 17 -30.79 17.23 -7.78
CA ILE A 17 -29.67 17.87 -7.10
C ILE A 17 -29.73 19.35 -7.46
N GLU A 18 -29.74 20.23 -6.46
CA GLU A 18 -29.72 21.67 -6.69
C GLU A 18 -28.38 22.12 -7.28
N GLU A 19 -28.43 22.98 -8.30
CA GLU A 19 -27.27 23.46 -9.08
C GLU A 19 -26.19 24.12 -8.18
N ALA A 20 -26.59 24.74 -7.08
CA ALA A 20 -25.69 25.35 -6.09
C ALA A 20 -24.80 24.34 -5.35
N GLU A 21 -25.15 23.05 -5.37
CA GLU A 21 -24.34 21.99 -4.78
C GLU A 21 -23.34 21.38 -5.77
N VAL A 22 -23.35 21.79 -7.03
CA VAL A 22 -22.36 21.43 -8.06
C VAL A 22 -21.23 22.47 -8.04
N GLY A 23 -20.49 22.50 -6.94
CA GLY A 23 -19.30 23.34 -6.79
C GLY A 23 -18.02 22.64 -7.27
N PRO A 24 -16.96 23.39 -7.66
CA PRO A 24 -15.68 22.84 -8.13
C PRO A 24 -14.91 22.02 -7.07
N VAL A 25 -15.42 21.95 -5.84
CA VAL A 25 -14.79 21.30 -4.69
C VAL A 25 -15.62 20.12 -4.15
N ASN A 26 -16.79 19.82 -4.74
CA ASN A 26 -17.63 18.70 -4.31
C ASN A 26 -17.25 17.43 -5.07
N VAL A 27 -16.16 16.84 -4.61
CA VAL A 27 -15.67 15.52 -4.98
C VAL A 27 -16.73 14.46 -4.60
N ALA A 28 -17.07 13.56 -5.53
CA ALA A 28 -18.05 12.46 -5.41
C ALA A 28 -19.52 12.73 -5.81
N ARG A 29 -19.78 13.53 -6.85
CA ARG A 29 -21.10 13.56 -7.50
C ARG A 29 -21.03 13.05 -8.94
N TYR A 30 -21.53 11.83 -9.12
CA TYR A 30 -22.16 11.28 -10.32
C TYR A 30 -22.31 12.29 -11.48
N GLN A 31 -21.48 12.20 -12.52
CA GLN A 31 -21.62 13.02 -13.73
C GLN A 31 -22.50 12.33 -14.76
N VAL A 32 -23.44 13.10 -15.31
CA VAL A 32 -24.26 12.71 -16.45
C VAL A 32 -23.50 13.13 -17.72
N THR A 33 -22.67 12.21 -18.23
CA THR A 33 -21.98 12.30 -19.54
C THR A 33 -20.75 13.25 -19.58
N PRO A 34 -19.62 12.84 -20.20
CA PRO A 34 -18.44 13.70 -20.34
C PRO A 34 -18.70 14.89 -21.28
N GLY A 35 -18.03 16.02 -21.02
CA GLY A 35 -18.28 17.34 -21.63
C GLY A 35 -17.88 17.51 -23.10
N ASP A 36 -17.22 16.54 -23.73
CA ASP A 36 -16.59 16.71 -25.05
C ASP A 36 -17.08 15.70 -26.11
N LEU A 37 -18.39 15.56 -26.29
CA LEU A 37 -18.94 14.78 -27.40
C LEU A 37 -19.40 15.70 -28.54
N THR A 38 -18.75 15.59 -29.71
CA THR A 38 -19.28 16.12 -30.96
C THR A 38 -20.65 15.50 -31.27
N ASP A 39 -21.54 16.25 -31.93
CA ASP A 39 -22.98 15.94 -32.05
C ASP A 39 -23.31 14.57 -32.70
N GLY A 40 -22.31 13.88 -33.28
CA GLY A 40 -22.40 12.51 -33.82
C GLY A 40 -22.01 11.36 -32.87
N ASP A 41 -21.39 11.64 -31.71
CA ASP A 41 -20.92 10.61 -30.76
C ASP A 41 -21.92 10.33 -29.63
N ARG A 42 -23.09 11.00 -29.67
CA ARG A 42 -24.23 10.68 -28.82
C ARG A 42 -24.75 9.31 -29.26
N ALA A 43 -24.28 8.23 -28.63
CA ALA A 43 -24.99 6.97 -28.61
C ALA A 43 -26.47 7.28 -28.33
N PRO A 44 -27.43 6.73 -29.08
CA PRO A 44 -28.84 7.09 -28.92
C PRO A 44 -29.17 6.94 -27.44
N LEU A 45 -29.55 8.04 -26.79
CA LEU A 45 -30.02 8.04 -25.41
C LEU A 45 -31.14 7.01 -25.36
N LEU A 46 -30.83 5.82 -24.87
CA LEU A 46 -31.77 4.70 -24.91
C LEU A 46 -32.92 5.14 -24.03
N ALA A 47 -34.08 5.38 -24.64
CA ALA A 47 -35.28 5.65 -23.88
C ALA A 47 -35.85 4.29 -23.41
N ASP A 48 -36.32 4.22 -22.16
CA ASP A 48 -37.13 3.08 -21.73
C ASP A 48 -38.44 3.03 -22.55
N ILE A 49 -39.15 1.89 -22.55
CA ILE A 49 -40.46 1.69 -23.20
C ILE A 49 -41.50 2.80 -22.89
N LYS A 50 -41.30 3.59 -21.84
CA LYS A 50 -42.11 4.78 -21.50
C LYS A 50 -41.55 6.13 -21.97
N GLY A 51 -40.51 6.15 -22.79
CA GLY A 51 -39.90 7.37 -23.34
C GLY A 51 -38.97 8.13 -22.39
N ARG A 52 -38.54 7.51 -21.27
CA ARG A 52 -37.66 8.14 -20.28
C ARG A 52 -36.20 7.89 -20.62
N ALA A 53 -35.37 8.94 -20.58
CA ALA A 53 -33.95 8.82 -20.88
C ALA A 53 -33.22 7.90 -19.88
N ILE A 54 -32.50 6.90 -20.39
CA ILE A 54 -31.56 6.10 -19.61
C ILE A 54 -30.21 6.80 -19.68
N VAL A 55 -29.80 7.37 -18.56
CA VAL A 55 -28.53 8.09 -18.44
C VAL A 55 -27.49 7.19 -17.81
N LYS A 56 -26.35 7.01 -18.49
CA LYS A 56 -25.17 6.39 -17.88
C LYS A 56 -24.44 7.46 -17.07
N ILE A 57 -24.44 7.29 -15.76
CA ILE A 57 -23.70 8.16 -14.86
C ILE A 57 -22.28 7.61 -14.71
N ILE A 58 -21.27 8.43 -14.99
CA ILE A 58 -19.85 8.08 -14.79
C ILE A 58 -19.34 8.88 -13.59
N GLN A 59 -18.61 8.21 -12.70
CA GLN A 59 -17.89 8.88 -11.63
C GLN A 59 -16.46 9.09 -12.12
N ASP A 60 -16.18 10.29 -12.64
CA ASP A 60 -14.81 10.70 -12.91
C ASP A 60 -14.16 11.03 -11.56
N VAL A 61 -13.41 10.06 -11.03
CA VAL A 61 -12.40 10.36 -10.02
C VAL A 61 -11.28 11.02 -10.81
N ALA A 62 -11.07 12.32 -10.61
CA ALA A 62 -9.94 13.03 -11.21
C ALA A 62 -8.68 12.18 -10.98
N SER A 63 -7.92 11.90 -12.05
CA SER A 63 -6.71 11.08 -11.96
C SER A 63 -5.71 11.61 -10.93
N GLU A 64 -5.78 12.91 -10.66
CA GLU A 64 -5.02 13.66 -9.66
C GLU A 64 -5.37 13.30 -8.20
N LEU A 65 -6.55 12.71 -7.96
CA LEU A 65 -7.02 12.23 -6.65
C LEU A 65 -6.86 10.72 -6.49
N GLN A 66 -6.53 10.01 -7.57
CA GLN A 66 -6.05 8.64 -7.45
C GLN A 66 -4.58 8.73 -7.05
N GLY A 67 -4.32 8.58 -5.75
CA GLY A 67 -2.96 8.34 -5.29
C GLY A 67 -2.32 7.20 -6.09
N GLU A 68 -0.99 7.18 -6.16
CA GLU A 68 -0.26 6.18 -6.93
C GLU A 68 -0.73 4.77 -6.53
N LEU A 69 -1.25 4.01 -7.50
CA LEU A 69 -1.65 2.62 -7.30
C LEU A 69 -0.39 1.76 -7.24
N ARG A 70 0.28 1.77 -6.08
CA ARG A 70 1.29 0.77 -5.76
C ARG A 70 0.56 -0.60 -5.64
N PRO A 71 1.15 -1.74 -5.96
CA PRO A 71 0.58 -3.03 -5.61
C PRO A 71 1.00 -3.41 -4.17
N ARG A 72 0.23 -4.28 -3.51
CA ARG A 72 0.68 -4.88 -2.23
C ARG A 72 2.01 -5.61 -2.49
N PRO A 73 2.99 -5.51 -1.56
CA PRO A 73 4.25 -6.24 -1.70
C PRO A 73 4.00 -7.76 -1.82
N LYS A 74 4.53 -8.38 -2.88
CA LYS A 74 4.48 -9.82 -3.19
C LYS A 74 5.82 -10.52 -3.01
N GLY A 75 6.86 -9.78 -2.69
CA GLY A 75 8.24 -10.25 -2.63
C GLY A 75 8.53 -11.33 -1.60
N GLY A 76 9.68 -11.99 -1.80
CA GLY A 76 10.20 -13.05 -0.93
C GLY A 76 11.21 -12.54 0.10
N ILE A 77 11.98 -13.46 0.67
CA ILE A 77 13.12 -13.10 1.54
C ILE A 77 14.17 -12.44 0.66
N LEU A 78 14.52 -11.19 0.96
CA LEU A 78 15.56 -10.44 0.26
C LEU A 78 16.92 -10.63 0.91
N GLU A 79 16.96 -10.58 2.24
CA GLU A 79 18.19 -10.67 3.01
C GLU A 79 17.95 -11.45 4.31
N LYS A 80 18.98 -12.16 4.76
CA LYS A 80 19.00 -12.81 6.07
C LYS A 80 20.37 -12.67 6.69
N GLY A 81 20.41 -12.39 7.98
CA GLY A 81 21.65 -12.20 8.71
C GLY A 81 21.54 -12.70 10.13
N ALA A 82 22.69 -12.99 10.72
CA ALA A 82 22.82 -13.29 12.13
C ALA A 82 24.13 -12.70 12.63
N GLU A 83 24.07 -11.96 13.73
CA GLU A 83 25.23 -11.28 14.29
C GLU A 83 25.23 -11.40 15.82
N THR A 84 26.42 -11.54 16.38
CA THR A 84 26.62 -11.44 17.83
C THR A 84 26.63 -9.98 18.24
N THR A 85 25.79 -9.62 19.20
CA THR A 85 25.64 -8.24 19.67
C THR A 85 25.83 -8.15 21.18
N THR A 86 26.11 -6.94 21.65
CA THR A 86 26.29 -6.60 23.08
C THR A 86 25.32 -5.49 23.46
N ASP A 87 25.64 -4.68 24.48
CA ASP A 87 24.93 -3.46 24.86
C ASP A 87 24.96 -2.33 23.79
N THR A 88 25.66 -2.54 22.68
CA THR A 88 25.79 -1.60 21.57
C THR A 88 25.07 -2.12 20.33
N TYR A 89 24.38 -1.23 19.62
CA TYR A 89 23.69 -1.58 18.38
C TYR A 89 24.65 -2.08 17.32
N ALA A 90 24.40 -3.30 16.84
CA ALA A 90 25.00 -3.84 15.64
C ALA A 90 23.93 -4.00 14.55
N THR A 91 24.33 -3.81 13.30
CA THR A 91 23.50 -4.12 12.14
C THR A 91 23.50 -5.63 11.93
N ILE A 92 22.32 -6.24 11.89
CA ILE A 92 22.15 -7.70 11.78
C ILE A 92 21.94 -8.11 10.32
N ALA A 93 21.13 -7.35 9.59
CA ALA A 93 20.83 -7.56 8.19
C ALA A 93 20.57 -6.21 7.53
N SER A 94 20.90 -6.11 6.24
CA SER A 94 20.80 -4.86 5.48
C SER A 94 20.49 -5.11 4.01
N VAL A 95 19.55 -4.36 3.45
CA VAL A 95 19.25 -4.33 2.01
C VAL A 95 19.68 -2.99 1.46
N THR A 96 20.63 -2.98 0.53
CA THR A 96 20.94 -1.77 -0.26
C THR A 96 19.98 -1.73 -1.42
N VAL A 97 19.25 -0.62 -1.56
CA VAL A 97 18.19 -0.50 -2.56
C VAL A 97 18.77 0.04 -3.85
N THR A 98 18.49 -0.66 -4.96
CA THR A 98 18.95 -0.28 -6.29
C THR A 98 18.50 1.16 -6.64
N ALA A 99 19.32 1.88 -7.41
CA ALA A 99 18.95 3.21 -7.88
C ALA A 99 17.65 3.18 -8.70
N ASP A 100 16.80 4.19 -8.52
CA ASP A 100 15.51 4.36 -9.21
C ASP A 100 14.52 3.21 -8.92
N LYS A 101 14.68 2.54 -7.78
CA LYS A 101 13.75 1.50 -7.28
C LYS A 101 13.15 1.90 -5.95
N ASP A 102 11.87 1.59 -5.78
CA ASP A 102 11.22 1.73 -4.47
C ASP A 102 11.30 0.42 -3.72
N PHE A 103 11.80 0.47 -2.49
CA PHE A 103 11.79 -0.70 -1.62
C PHE A 103 10.46 -0.82 -0.88
N GLN A 104 9.73 -1.90 -1.19
CA GLN A 104 8.48 -2.25 -0.53
C GLN A 104 8.71 -3.31 0.55
N LEU A 105 8.97 -2.84 1.77
CA LEU A 105 9.10 -3.71 2.94
C LEU A 105 7.75 -4.33 3.30
N SER A 106 7.71 -5.65 3.44
CA SER A 106 6.48 -6.37 3.80
C SER A 106 6.50 -6.88 5.24
N LYS A 107 7.66 -7.40 5.67
CA LYS A 107 7.79 -8.12 6.92
C LYS A 107 9.25 -8.21 7.35
N VAL A 108 9.45 -8.17 8.66
CA VAL A 108 10.72 -8.52 9.30
C VAL A 108 10.45 -9.63 10.30
N VAL A 109 11.30 -10.65 10.28
CA VAL A 109 11.29 -11.76 11.24
C VAL A 109 12.56 -11.68 12.04
N VAL A 110 12.47 -11.69 13.37
CA VAL A 110 13.63 -11.65 14.25
C VAL A 110 13.54 -12.79 15.27
N SER A 111 14.67 -13.40 15.58
CA SER A 111 14.85 -14.29 16.74
C SER A 111 16.14 -13.94 17.45
N ALA A 112 16.15 -14.08 18.77
CA ALA A 112 17.30 -13.71 19.60
C ALA A 112 17.54 -14.79 20.68
N GLU A 113 18.79 -14.95 21.09
CA GLU A 113 19.15 -15.86 22.19
C GLU A 113 18.68 -15.37 23.55
N TYR A 114 18.64 -14.05 23.74
CA TYR A 114 18.13 -13.38 24.94
C TYR A 114 17.12 -12.29 24.57
N ALA A 115 16.59 -11.58 25.57
CA ALA A 115 15.71 -10.45 25.32
C ALA A 115 16.48 -9.28 24.67
N ALA A 116 16.19 -8.98 23.41
CA ALA A 116 16.93 -8.01 22.61
C ALA A 116 16.09 -6.76 22.28
N TRP A 117 16.76 -5.60 22.20
CA TRP A 117 16.18 -4.37 21.68
C TRP A 117 16.41 -4.28 20.18
N ILE A 118 15.34 -4.14 19.42
CA ILE A 118 15.35 -4.08 17.95
C ILE A 118 14.89 -2.72 17.46
N LYS A 119 15.48 -2.23 16.37
CA LYS A 119 15.01 -1.07 15.62
C LYS A 119 15.31 -1.20 14.13
N TYR A 120 14.60 -0.42 13.32
CA TYR A 120 14.75 -0.38 11.87
C TYR A 120 15.23 0.99 11.42
N ARG A 121 16.07 0.98 10.39
CA ARG A 121 16.69 2.18 9.85
C ARG A 121 16.54 2.22 8.34
N TRP A 122 16.43 3.43 7.83
CA TRP A 122 16.45 3.72 6.40
C TRP A 122 17.39 4.90 6.13
N ALA A 123 18.26 4.76 5.15
CA ALA A 123 19.23 5.80 4.75
C ALA A 123 20.04 6.36 5.94
N GLY A 124 20.32 5.52 6.93
CA GLY A 124 21.04 5.89 8.15
C GLY A 124 20.21 6.60 9.24
N ALA A 125 18.91 6.78 9.07
CA ALA A 125 18.01 7.32 10.08
C ALA A 125 17.14 6.21 10.70
N ASP A 126 16.80 6.34 11.98
CA ASP A 126 15.84 5.43 12.64
C ASP A 126 14.42 5.75 12.15
N ILE A 127 13.72 4.75 11.61
CA ILE A 127 12.32 4.88 11.14
C ILE A 127 11.32 4.21 12.09
N SER A 128 11.81 3.48 13.09
CA SER A 128 10.98 2.86 14.11
C SER A 128 11.43 3.25 15.52
N CYS A 129 10.53 3.13 16.50
CA CYS A 129 10.93 3.09 17.89
C CYS A 129 11.76 1.83 18.21
N GLU A 130 12.54 1.89 19.29
CA GLU A 130 13.18 0.71 19.88
C GLU A 130 12.10 -0.18 20.51
N ARG A 131 12.20 -1.50 20.30
CA ARG A 131 11.26 -2.47 20.84
C ARG A 131 11.99 -3.62 21.50
N LEU A 132 11.57 -3.98 22.70
CA LEU A 132 12.07 -5.14 23.40
C LEU A 132 11.32 -6.38 22.93
N MET A 133 12.09 -7.36 22.48
CA MET A 133 11.66 -8.71 22.13
C MET A 133 12.11 -9.67 23.24
N ASP A 134 11.32 -10.69 23.56
CA ASP A 134 11.73 -11.74 24.50
C ASP A 134 12.53 -12.88 23.82
N ASP A 135 13.17 -13.72 24.64
CA ASP A 135 14.06 -14.82 24.23
C ASP A 135 13.34 -16.10 23.79
N LYS A 136 12.00 -16.13 23.82
CA LYS A 136 11.19 -17.34 23.63
C LYS A 136 10.28 -17.27 22.43
N THR A 137 10.01 -16.06 21.96
CA THR A 137 9.13 -15.81 20.83
C THR A 137 9.95 -15.39 19.62
N ILE A 138 9.32 -15.48 18.45
CA ILE A 138 9.84 -14.88 17.23
C ILE A 138 9.06 -13.58 17.06
N LEU A 139 9.78 -12.46 16.89
CA LEU A 139 9.17 -11.20 16.55
C LEU A 139 8.83 -11.26 15.06
N LEU A 140 7.54 -11.18 14.77
CA LEU A 140 7.02 -11.14 13.42
C LEU A 140 6.35 -9.79 13.20
N GLU A 141 7.03 -8.89 12.52
CA GLU A 141 6.49 -7.59 12.20
C GLU A 141 5.95 -7.55 10.78
N HIS A 142 4.71 -7.10 10.65
CA HIS A 142 4.12 -6.80 9.35
C HIS A 142 4.11 -5.29 9.20
N PHE A 143 4.68 -4.82 8.09
CA PHE A 143 4.69 -3.41 7.79
C PHE A 143 3.43 -3.04 7.03
N PRO A 144 2.75 -1.94 7.39
CA PRO A 144 1.71 -1.40 6.55
C PRO A 144 2.32 -1.03 5.21
N TRP A 145 1.48 -1.02 4.19
CA TRP A 145 1.88 -0.52 2.89
C TRP A 145 2.25 0.96 3.03
N ASP A 146 3.39 1.34 2.45
CA ASP A 146 3.88 2.74 2.41
C ASP A 146 4.25 3.23 3.81
N TYR A 147 4.79 2.33 4.63
CA TYR A 147 5.25 2.65 5.98
C TYR A 147 6.25 3.80 6.00
N GLU A 148 7.17 3.80 5.03
CA GLU A 148 8.19 4.82 4.81
C GLU A 148 8.48 4.87 3.30
N ASP A 149 8.75 6.06 2.77
CA ASP A 149 9.13 6.24 1.37
C ASP A 149 10.60 5.86 1.16
N MET A 150 10.82 4.71 0.52
CA MET A 150 12.14 4.07 0.44
C MET A 150 12.66 3.97 -1.00
N GLU A 151 12.72 5.12 -1.68
CA GLU A 151 13.36 5.26 -3.00
C GLU A 151 14.89 5.14 -2.90
N GLY A 152 15.45 4.14 -3.58
CA GLY A 152 16.87 3.84 -3.63
C GLY A 152 17.66 4.74 -4.57
N ASP A 153 18.92 5.00 -4.19
CA ASP A 153 19.93 5.70 -5.01
C ASP A 153 21.14 4.80 -5.34
N GLY A 154 21.04 3.49 -5.07
CA GLY A 154 22.12 2.52 -5.20
C GLY A 154 23.08 2.50 -3.99
N ALA A 155 22.86 3.34 -2.98
CA ALA A 155 23.66 3.41 -1.76
C ALA A 155 22.81 3.48 -0.48
N LYS A 156 21.55 3.94 -0.53
CA LYS A 156 20.62 3.92 0.59
C LYS A 156 20.33 2.49 1.02
N VAL A 157 20.30 2.31 2.34
CA VAL A 157 20.17 1.00 2.97
C VAL A 157 18.99 1.01 3.91
N PHE A 158 18.19 -0.05 3.84
CA PHE A 158 17.33 -0.47 4.92
C PHE A 158 18.10 -1.46 5.80
N ASP A 159 18.27 -1.15 7.09
CA ASP A 159 18.97 -2.03 8.02
C ASP A 159 18.20 -2.28 9.30
N VAL A 160 18.36 -3.49 9.83
CA VAL A 160 17.82 -3.90 11.12
C VAL A 160 18.96 -3.93 12.12
N GLN A 161 18.81 -3.18 13.20
CA GLN A 161 19.80 -3.16 14.29
C GLN A 161 19.25 -3.81 15.55
N ALA A 162 20.13 -4.49 16.27
CA ALA A 162 19.83 -5.06 17.56
C ALA A 162 20.93 -4.77 18.58
N LYS A 163 20.55 -4.69 19.84
CA LYS A 163 21.43 -4.71 21.01
C LYS A 163 20.80 -5.53 22.12
N TYR A 164 21.62 -6.04 23.02
CA TYR A 164 21.21 -6.50 24.34
C TYR A 164 21.33 -5.36 25.36
N TYR A 165 21.03 -5.65 26.62
CA TYR A 165 21.23 -4.69 27.70
C TYR A 165 22.47 -5.04 28.53
N GLU A 166 22.56 -6.28 29.04
CA GLU A 166 23.69 -6.72 29.87
C GLU A 166 24.41 -7.93 29.28
N GLU A 167 23.76 -8.68 28.39
CA GLU A 167 24.27 -9.91 27.81
C GLU A 167 24.98 -9.70 26.46
N GLU A 168 25.76 -10.71 26.06
CA GLU A 168 26.22 -10.88 24.69
C GLU A 168 25.55 -12.13 24.13
N GLY A 169 25.04 -12.05 22.90
CA GLY A 169 24.37 -13.18 22.27
C GLY A 169 24.14 -12.97 20.78
N THR A 170 23.54 -13.95 20.13
CA THR A 170 23.26 -13.88 18.69
C THR A 170 21.83 -13.38 18.45
N VAL A 171 21.66 -12.46 17.49
CA VAL A 171 20.36 -12.06 16.94
C VAL A 171 20.33 -12.45 15.46
N SER A 172 19.23 -13.06 15.02
CA SER A 172 19.00 -13.45 13.62
C SER A 172 17.81 -12.70 13.05
N VAL A 173 17.92 -12.22 11.81
CA VAL A 173 16.91 -11.41 11.13
C VAL A 173 16.69 -11.92 9.70
N GLU A 174 15.44 -11.94 9.27
CA GLU A 174 15.05 -12.08 7.86
C GLU A 174 14.24 -10.84 7.42
N ILE A 175 14.63 -10.25 6.29
CA ILE A 175 13.97 -9.09 5.67
C ILE A 175 13.19 -9.59 4.45
N VAL A 176 11.88 -9.32 4.43
CA VAL A 176 10.96 -9.78 3.39
C VAL A 176 10.30 -8.59 2.71
N GLY A 177 10.43 -8.50 1.39
CA GLY A 177 9.89 -7.41 0.59
C GLY A 177 10.28 -7.57 -0.88
N GLU A 178 10.11 -6.51 -1.65
CA GLU A 178 10.57 -6.43 -3.04
C GLU A 178 11.00 -5.02 -3.42
N GLU A 179 11.86 -4.91 -4.44
CA GLU A 179 12.11 -3.66 -5.16
C GLU A 179 11.17 -3.59 -6.37
N VAL A 180 10.45 -2.48 -6.53
CA VAL A 180 9.54 -2.25 -7.67
C VAL A 180 10.13 -1.27 -8.67
#